data_AF-M1EKX4-F1
#
_entry.id   AF-M1EKX4-F1
#
_cell.length_a   1.000
_cell.length_b   1.000
_cell.length_c   1.000
_cell.angle_alpha   90.00
_cell.angle_beta   90.00
_cell.angle_gamma   90.00
#
_symmetry.space_group_name_H-M   'P 1'
#
loop_
_entity.id
_entity.type
_entity.pdbx_description
1 polymer ?
#
loop_
_entity_poly.entity_id
_entity_poly.type
_entity_poly.pdbx_seq_one_letter_code
_entity_poly.pdbx_strand_id
1 'polypeptide(L)'
;LPWTIPPEEFSKRRDLRKDCIFTIDPSTARDLDDALSCKPLADGNFEVGVHIADVSYFVPEGSPLDKVAAERATSVYLVQKVIPMLPRLLCEELCSLHPMTDKLTFSVIWTLTPEGKILGEWFGRTIIRSCTKLSYEHAQSMIESPNEKIPEKELPPISPEHTSEEVHRAVLNLHGIAKELRKQRFVDGALRLDQLKLAFTLDHETGLPQGCHIYEYRDSNKLVEEFMLLANMAVAHKTHRTFPERALLRRHPPPQTKMLNDLVEFCEQLGLPMDFSSAGALNKSLTTTFGDDKYSLARKEVLTNMCSRPMQMALYFCSGMLRDQTQFRHYALNVPLYTHFTSPIRRFADVLVHRLLAAALGCGELPDLEPEALQKQADHCNDRRMASKRVQELSTGLFFAVLVKESGPLESEAMVLGVLNQAFDVLVLRYGVQKRIYCNALPLRSYHFQKVGKKPELKLVWEPEDTDLEPVQQVVTIFSLVEVVLQAETTALKYSAVLKRPGTEGLLG
;
A
#
# COMPACT_ATOMS: atom_id res chain seq x y z
N LEU A 1 2.79 33.16 -11.06
CA LEU A 1 2.95 34.08 -9.92
C LEU A 1 3.47 33.29 -8.73
N PRO A 2 4.36 33.81 -7.87
CA PRO A 2 4.50 33.26 -6.52
C PRO A 2 3.26 33.67 -5.70
N TRP A 3 2.49 32.70 -5.23
CA TRP A 3 1.36 32.92 -4.32
C TRP A 3 1.88 32.92 -2.88
N THR A 4 1.36 33.80 -2.05
CA THR A 4 1.67 33.87 -0.62
C THR A 4 0.38 33.78 0.19
N ILE A 5 0.46 33.18 1.39
CA ILE A 5 -0.68 33.04 2.28
C ILE A 5 -1.23 34.44 2.64
N PRO A 6 -2.53 34.69 2.47
CA PRO A 6 -3.14 35.95 2.85
C PRO A 6 -3.01 36.23 4.37
N PRO A 7 -2.72 37.48 4.80
CA PRO A 7 -2.53 37.83 6.21
C PRO A 7 -3.67 37.39 7.13
N GLU A 8 -4.91 37.43 6.65
CA GLU A 8 -6.09 37.02 7.40
C GLU A 8 -6.08 35.54 7.81
N GLU A 9 -5.45 34.66 7.02
CA GLU A 9 -5.39 33.23 7.34
C GLU A 9 -4.51 32.96 8.56
N PHE A 10 -3.49 33.78 8.82
CA PHE A 10 -2.67 33.67 10.03
C PHE A 10 -3.44 33.96 11.32
N SER A 11 -4.52 34.74 11.24
CA SER A 11 -5.39 35.02 12.39
C SER A 11 -6.44 33.93 12.65
N LYS A 12 -6.82 33.17 11.61
CA LYS A 12 -7.87 32.15 11.68
C LYS A 12 -7.35 30.75 12.00
N ARG A 13 -6.06 30.52 11.79
CA ARG A 13 -5.42 29.21 11.88
C ARG A 13 -4.45 29.18 13.06
N ARG A 14 -4.31 28.02 13.69
CA ARG A 14 -3.26 27.83 14.69
C ARG A 14 -1.90 27.81 13.97
N ASP A 15 -1.03 28.74 14.36
CA ASP A 15 0.33 28.86 13.82
C ASP A 15 1.25 27.85 14.49
N LEU A 16 1.75 26.89 13.71
CA LEU A 16 2.67 25.83 14.12
C LEU A 16 4.01 25.94 13.36
N ARG A 17 4.29 27.08 12.71
CA ARG A 17 5.49 27.24 11.85
C ARG A 17 6.82 27.15 12.60
N LYS A 18 6.79 27.32 13.93
CA LYS A 18 7.98 27.22 14.80
C LYS A 18 8.19 25.81 15.37
N ASP A 19 7.23 24.92 15.17
CA ASP A 19 7.32 23.55 15.68
C ASP A 19 8.11 22.67 14.70
N CYS A 20 8.84 21.68 15.23
CA CYS A 20 9.58 20.72 14.41
C CYS A 20 8.62 19.76 13.70
N ILE A 21 8.28 20.11 12.45
CA ILE A 21 7.36 19.37 11.58
C ILE A 21 8.13 18.97 10.32
N PHE A 22 7.97 17.73 9.84
CA PHE A 22 8.67 17.24 8.65
C PHE A 22 7.79 16.25 7.86
N THR A 23 8.16 15.95 6.62
CA THR A 23 7.49 14.91 5.81
C THR A 23 8.38 13.67 5.68
N ILE A 24 7.77 12.50 5.46
CA ILE A 24 8.46 11.23 5.18
C ILE A 24 7.78 10.57 3.98
N ASP A 25 8.44 10.57 2.84
CA ASP A 25 7.86 10.15 1.56
C ASP A 25 8.83 9.27 0.76
N PRO A 26 8.41 8.65 -0.36
CA PRO A 26 9.36 8.16 -1.34
C PRO A 26 10.30 9.28 -1.82
N SER A 27 11.58 8.96 -2.09
CA SER A 27 12.56 9.94 -2.59
C SER A 27 12.09 10.69 -3.85
N THR A 28 11.32 10.01 -4.71
CA THR A 28 10.75 10.52 -5.96
C THR A 28 9.44 11.30 -5.79
N ALA A 29 8.89 11.41 -4.58
CA ALA A 29 7.62 12.08 -4.33
C ALA A 29 7.67 13.58 -4.65
N ARG A 30 6.61 14.09 -5.28
CA ARG A 30 6.45 15.50 -5.68
C ARG A 30 5.26 16.18 -4.99
N ASP A 31 4.23 15.39 -4.70
CA ASP A 31 2.98 15.74 -4.06
C ASP A 31 2.97 15.22 -2.61
N LEU A 32 3.49 16.02 -1.68
CA LEU A 32 3.60 15.69 -0.26
C LEU A 32 2.28 16.10 0.43
N ASP A 33 1.42 15.12 0.71
CA ASP A 33 0.10 15.33 1.30
C ASP A 33 0.15 15.54 2.82
N ASP A 34 1.08 14.86 3.49
CA ASP A 34 1.12 14.73 4.95
C ASP A 34 2.48 15.12 5.55
N ALA A 35 2.43 15.70 6.74
CA ALA A 35 3.57 15.99 7.58
C ALA A 35 3.29 15.52 9.02
N LEU A 36 4.36 15.21 9.75
CA LEU A 36 4.33 14.66 11.10
C LEU A 36 5.09 15.57 12.07
N SER A 37 4.65 15.57 13.33
CA SER A 37 5.38 16.12 14.47
C SER A 37 5.23 15.22 15.68
N CYS A 38 6.22 15.23 16.57
CA CYS A 38 6.17 14.51 17.84
C CYS A 38 6.99 15.24 18.89
N LYS A 39 6.30 15.71 19.93
CA LYS A 39 6.88 16.47 21.03
C LYS A 39 6.67 15.72 22.34
N PRO A 40 7.74 15.37 23.08
CA PRO A 40 7.60 14.82 24.41
C PRO A 40 7.03 15.87 25.38
N LEU A 41 6.16 15.44 26.27
CA LEU A 41 5.54 16.24 27.31
C LEU A 41 6.18 15.93 28.67
N ALA A 42 6.06 16.87 29.62
CA ALA A 42 6.71 16.77 30.93
C ALA A 42 6.21 15.59 31.79
N ASP A 43 5.03 15.09 31.51
CA ASP A 43 4.38 13.95 32.18
C ASP A 43 4.76 12.59 31.57
N GLY A 44 5.63 12.56 30.56
CA GLY A 44 6.06 11.36 29.85
C GLY A 44 5.17 10.94 28.69
N ASN A 45 4.10 11.70 28.40
CA ASN A 45 3.28 11.52 27.21
C ASN A 45 3.86 12.26 26.00
N PHE A 46 3.23 12.14 24.85
CA PHE A 46 3.63 12.80 23.60
C PHE A 46 2.49 13.63 23.02
N GLU A 47 2.79 14.84 22.53
CA GLU A 47 1.92 15.54 21.58
C GLU A 47 2.35 15.14 20.16
N VAL A 48 1.46 14.47 19.43
CA VAL A 48 1.70 13.99 18.07
C VAL A 48 0.75 14.68 17.11
N GLY A 49 1.28 15.25 16.03
CA GLY A 49 0.52 15.92 14.99
C GLY A 49 0.60 15.20 13.65
N VAL A 50 -0.55 15.03 12.99
CA VAL A 50 -0.67 14.72 11.56
C VAL A 50 -1.23 15.95 10.86
N HIS A 51 -0.45 16.54 9.98
CA HIS A 51 -0.77 17.80 9.31
C HIS A 51 -0.97 17.54 7.81
N ILE A 52 -2.21 17.64 7.34
CA ILE A 52 -2.56 17.31 5.96
C ILE A 52 -2.71 18.59 5.14
N ALA A 53 -2.22 18.62 3.89
CA ALA A 53 -2.41 19.74 2.98
C ALA A 53 -3.89 20.17 2.88
N ASP A 54 -4.19 21.46 3.10
CA ASP A 54 -5.57 21.98 3.06
C ASP A 54 -6.01 22.29 1.63
N VAL A 55 -6.17 21.24 0.82
CA VAL A 55 -6.62 21.35 -0.58
C VAL A 55 -8.03 21.93 -0.67
N SER A 56 -8.87 21.72 0.36
CA SER A 56 -10.24 22.26 0.40
C SER A 56 -10.28 23.78 0.31
N TYR A 57 -9.23 24.47 0.78
CA TYR A 57 -9.08 25.92 0.63
C TYR A 57 -8.88 26.36 -0.83
N PHE A 58 -8.12 25.59 -1.61
CA PHE A 58 -7.77 25.92 -3.00
C PHE A 58 -8.77 25.40 -4.03
N VAL A 59 -9.66 24.49 -3.64
CA VAL A 59 -10.67 23.88 -4.52
C VAL A 59 -12.08 24.21 -4.02
N PRO A 60 -12.61 25.40 -4.36
CA PRO A 60 -13.96 25.80 -3.98
C PRO A 60 -14.99 24.82 -4.55
N GLU A 61 -15.95 24.42 -3.74
CA GLU A 61 -17.03 23.53 -4.15
C GLU A 61 -17.84 24.10 -5.33
N GLY A 62 -18.21 23.24 -6.28
CA GLY A 62 -18.98 23.62 -7.46
C GLY A 62 -18.18 24.36 -8.55
N SER A 63 -16.94 24.75 -8.28
CA SER A 63 -16.05 25.37 -9.26
C SER A 63 -15.70 24.42 -10.43
N PRO A 64 -15.26 24.94 -11.59
CA PRO A 64 -14.76 24.10 -12.68
C PRO A 64 -13.62 23.17 -12.25
N LEU A 65 -12.76 23.63 -11.33
CA LEU A 65 -11.67 22.83 -10.76
C LEU A 65 -12.20 21.68 -9.90
N ASP A 66 -13.22 21.93 -9.10
CA ASP A 66 -13.89 20.89 -8.29
C ASP A 66 -14.53 19.82 -9.19
N LYS A 67 -15.22 20.24 -10.26
CA LYS A 67 -15.84 19.31 -11.22
C LYS A 67 -14.82 18.39 -11.88
N VAL A 68 -13.69 18.92 -12.38
CA VAL A 68 -12.65 18.07 -12.99
C VAL A 68 -11.94 17.19 -11.95
N ALA A 69 -11.79 17.67 -10.70
CA ALA A 69 -11.25 16.87 -9.61
C ALA A 69 -12.18 15.70 -9.26
N ALA A 70 -13.48 15.96 -9.20
CA ALA A 70 -14.52 14.94 -9.01
C ALA A 70 -14.55 13.93 -10.16
N GLU A 71 -14.50 14.39 -11.41
CA GLU A 71 -14.46 13.55 -12.60
C GLU A 71 -13.25 12.61 -12.61
N ARG A 72 -12.05 13.13 -12.30
CA ARG A 72 -10.83 12.31 -12.21
C ARG A 72 -10.83 11.39 -10.98
N ALA A 73 -11.36 11.88 -9.85
CA ALA A 73 -11.48 11.28 -8.53
C ALA A 73 -10.17 10.85 -7.83
N THR A 74 -9.14 10.44 -8.57
CA THR A 74 -7.85 9.99 -8.04
C THR A 74 -6.73 10.26 -9.05
N SER A 75 -5.52 10.56 -8.55
CA SER A 75 -4.31 10.50 -9.38
C SER A 75 -4.02 9.05 -9.78
N VAL A 76 -3.36 8.86 -10.93
CA VAL A 76 -2.96 7.54 -11.46
C VAL A 76 -1.43 7.49 -11.56
N TYR A 77 -0.81 6.57 -10.81
CA TYR A 77 0.64 6.40 -10.74
C TYR A 77 1.10 5.30 -11.70
N LEU A 78 1.62 5.68 -12.86
CA LEU A 78 2.28 4.75 -13.78
C LEU A 78 3.74 4.57 -13.37
N VAL A 79 4.40 3.56 -13.94
CA VAL A 79 5.82 3.28 -13.65
C VAL A 79 6.72 4.50 -13.97
N GLN A 80 6.45 5.17 -15.09
CA GLN A 80 7.28 6.26 -15.62
C GLN A 80 6.75 7.67 -15.33
N LYS A 81 5.47 7.80 -14.94
CA LYS A 81 4.84 9.12 -14.75
C LYS A 81 3.57 9.06 -13.91
N VAL A 82 3.12 10.22 -13.45
CA VAL A 82 1.84 10.38 -12.75
C VAL A 82 0.86 11.17 -13.61
N ILE A 83 -0.39 10.72 -13.67
CA ILE A 83 -1.53 11.49 -14.19
C ILE A 83 -2.22 12.14 -12.99
N PRO A 84 -2.02 13.45 -12.74
CA PRO A 84 -2.47 14.07 -11.49
C PRO A 84 -3.98 14.34 -11.51
N MET A 85 -4.61 14.29 -10.34
CA MET A 85 -6.01 14.70 -10.15
C MET A 85 -6.18 16.22 -10.35
N LEU A 86 -5.30 17.02 -9.76
CA LEU A 86 -5.31 18.47 -9.83
C LEU A 86 -4.22 18.99 -10.79
N PRO A 87 -4.26 20.26 -11.21
CA PRO A 87 -3.17 20.88 -11.96
C PRO A 87 -1.83 20.80 -11.20
N ARG A 88 -0.73 20.65 -11.93
CA ARG A 88 0.63 20.55 -11.35
C ARG A 88 0.97 21.72 -10.41
N LEU A 89 0.51 22.93 -10.71
CA LEU A 89 0.68 24.09 -9.83
C LEU A 89 0.08 23.86 -8.43
N LEU A 90 -1.06 23.17 -8.32
CA LEU A 90 -1.61 22.82 -7.01
C LEU A 90 -0.91 21.62 -6.40
N CYS A 91 -0.74 20.54 -7.17
CA CYS A 91 -0.16 19.29 -6.68
C CYS A 91 1.29 19.42 -6.22
N GLU A 92 2.12 20.13 -6.98
CA GLU A 92 3.57 20.12 -6.84
C GLU A 92 4.10 21.44 -6.27
N GLU A 93 3.30 22.50 -6.15
CA GLU A 93 3.80 23.80 -5.67
C GLU A 93 2.99 24.34 -4.50
N LEU A 94 1.69 24.59 -4.68
CA LEU A 94 0.88 25.30 -3.68
C LEU A 94 0.48 24.41 -2.50
N CYS A 95 -0.11 23.24 -2.77
CA CYS A 95 -0.62 22.34 -1.74
C CYS A 95 0.47 21.44 -1.15
N SER A 96 1.45 21.01 -1.97
CA SER A 96 2.55 20.14 -1.53
C SER A 96 3.28 20.75 -0.34
N LEU A 97 3.50 19.95 0.70
CA LEU A 97 4.14 20.36 1.96
C LEU A 97 5.67 20.45 1.85
N HIS A 98 6.14 21.17 0.84
CA HIS A 98 7.57 21.41 0.60
C HIS A 98 8.28 22.01 1.82
N PRO A 99 9.56 21.64 2.03
CA PRO A 99 10.31 22.13 3.16
C PRO A 99 10.54 23.65 3.07
N MET A 100 10.72 24.27 4.22
CA MET A 100 11.09 25.68 4.43
C MET A 100 10.12 26.68 3.79
N THR A 101 8.87 26.27 3.57
CA THR A 101 7.81 27.10 3.00
C THR A 101 6.58 27.04 3.88
N ASP A 102 5.92 28.18 4.09
CA ASP A 102 4.68 28.23 4.88
C ASP A 102 3.54 27.57 4.09
N LYS A 103 2.79 26.67 4.76
CA LYS A 103 1.74 25.85 4.13
C LYS A 103 0.47 25.82 4.96
N LEU A 104 -0.66 25.94 4.27
CA LEU A 104 -1.99 25.76 4.86
C LEU A 104 -2.27 24.26 5.03
N THR A 105 -2.60 23.87 6.26
CA THR A 105 -2.90 22.47 6.60
C THR A 105 -4.18 22.33 7.40
N PHE A 106 -4.71 21.12 7.39
CA PHE A 106 -5.76 20.63 8.27
C PHE A 106 -5.14 19.55 9.15
N SER A 107 -5.02 19.83 10.44
CA SER A 107 -4.30 18.98 11.38
C SER A 107 -5.22 18.18 12.29
N VAL A 108 -4.75 16.98 12.64
CA VAL A 108 -5.20 16.19 13.78
C VAL A 108 -4.05 16.13 14.77
N ILE A 109 -4.29 16.53 16.02
CA ILE A 109 -3.26 16.55 17.07
C ILE A 109 -3.78 15.73 18.25
N TRP A 110 -2.97 14.81 18.74
CA TRP A 110 -3.28 14.01 19.91
C TRP A 110 -2.29 14.21 21.03
N THR A 111 -2.76 14.02 22.25
CA THR A 111 -1.91 13.63 23.37
C THR A 111 -1.95 12.11 23.48
N LEU A 112 -0.81 11.44 23.27
CA LEU A 112 -0.67 10.00 23.26
C LEU A 112 0.20 9.50 24.42
N THR A 113 -0.16 8.36 25.00
CA THR A 113 0.79 7.60 25.85
C THR A 113 1.92 7.01 25.00
N PRO A 114 3.03 6.55 25.60
CA PRO A 114 4.08 5.84 24.88
C PRO A 114 3.59 4.60 24.09
N GLU A 115 2.51 3.97 24.54
CA GLU A 115 1.85 2.83 23.87
C GLU A 115 0.85 3.25 22.77
N GLY A 116 0.68 4.56 22.54
CA GLY A 116 -0.21 5.11 21.52
C GLY A 116 -1.67 5.24 21.94
N LYS A 117 -2.00 5.18 23.23
CA LYS A 117 -3.38 5.43 23.68
C LYS A 117 -3.70 6.91 23.62
N ILE A 118 -4.86 7.26 23.05
CA ILE A 118 -5.33 8.64 22.94
C ILE A 118 -5.84 9.13 24.30
N LEU A 119 -5.20 10.18 24.84
CA LEU A 119 -5.63 10.89 26.05
C LEU A 119 -6.41 12.17 25.72
N GLY A 120 -6.06 12.81 24.60
CA GLY A 120 -6.70 14.02 24.10
C GLY A 120 -6.62 14.06 22.58
N GLU A 121 -7.62 14.67 21.96
CA GLU A 121 -7.74 14.77 20.50
C GLU A 121 -8.23 16.16 20.10
N TRP A 122 -7.55 16.76 19.14
CA TRP A 122 -7.88 18.08 18.60
C TRP A 122 -7.84 18.06 17.07
N PHE A 123 -8.78 18.77 16.45
CA PHE A 123 -8.86 18.96 15.01
C PHE A 123 -8.90 20.45 14.70
N GLY A 124 -8.23 20.89 13.64
CA GLY A 124 -8.38 22.26 13.18
C GLY A 124 -7.47 22.63 12.02
N ARG A 125 -7.77 23.79 11.44
CA ARG A 125 -6.93 24.40 10.40
C ARG A 125 -5.70 25.06 11.03
N THR A 126 -4.56 24.81 10.40
CA THR A 126 -3.23 25.19 10.88
C THR A 126 -2.40 25.80 9.76
N ILE A 127 -1.31 26.45 10.14
CA ILE A 127 -0.23 26.84 9.23
C ILE A 127 1.05 26.19 9.74
N ILE A 128 1.76 25.49 8.88
CA ILE A 128 3.03 24.82 9.20
C ILE A 128 4.15 25.34 8.31
N ARG A 129 5.39 25.06 8.68
CA ARG A 129 6.58 25.25 7.84
C ARG A 129 7.46 24.01 8.02
N SER A 130 7.32 23.04 7.12
CA SER A 130 8.08 21.78 7.21
C SER A 130 9.58 22.07 7.27
N CYS A 131 10.29 21.59 8.28
CA CYS A 131 11.71 21.87 8.45
C CYS A 131 12.58 21.04 7.50
N THR A 132 12.10 19.89 7.03
CA THR A 132 12.82 19.03 6.07
C THR A 132 11.89 18.04 5.35
N LYS A 133 12.34 17.55 4.19
CA LYS A 133 11.68 16.48 3.41
C LYS A 133 12.50 15.20 3.54
N LEU A 134 12.12 14.31 4.45
CA LEU A 134 12.78 13.02 4.60
C LEU A 134 12.29 12.05 3.52
N SER A 135 13.17 11.13 3.14
CA SER A 135 12.76 9.93 2.41
C SER A 135 12.55 8.79 3.40
N TYR A 136 11.88 7.72 2.97
CA TYR A 136 11.80 6.50 3.78
C TYR A 136 13.17 5.94 4.16
N GLU A 137 14.18 6.08 3.30
CA GLU A 137 15.56 5.65 3.56
C GLU A 137 16.20 6.51 4.65
N HIS A 138 16.05 7.83 4.61
CA HIS A 138 16.54 8.72 5.69
C HIS A 138 15.90 8.38 7.03
N ALA A 139 14.57 8.23 7.07
CA ALA A 139 13.85 7.87 8.29
C ALA A 139 14.22 6.47 8.78
N GLN A 140 14.47 5.52 7.87
CA GLN A 140 14.91 4.17 8.23
C GLN A 140 16.31 4.19 8.84
N SER A 141 17.25 4.95 8.27
CA SER A 141 18.59 5.13 8.83
C SER A 141 18.53 5.73 10.24
N MET A 142 17.67 6.72 10.46
CA MET A 142 17.41 7.27 11.81
C MET A 142 16.92 6.21 12.80
N ILE A 143 16.06 5.29 12.37
CA ILE A 143 15.54 4.19 13.20
C ILE A 143 16.62 3.15 13.51
N GLU A 144 17.47 2.82 12.54
CA GLU A 144 18.53 1.80 12.65
C GLU A 144 19.73 2.28 13.47
N SER A 145 19.98 3.59 13.51
CA SER A 145 21.07 4.25 14.24
C SER A 145 20.55 5.15 15.37
N PRO A 146 19.87 4.62 16.42
CA PRO A 146 19.15 5.44 17.41
C PRO A 146 20.04 6.28 18.34
N ASN A 147 21.32 5.91 18.46
CA ASN A 147 22.29 6.54 19.37
C ASN A 147 23.46 7.20 18.63
N GLU A 148 23.47 7.15 17.30
CA GLU A 148 24.58 7.67 16.48
C GLU A 148 24.13 8.91 15.74
N LYS A 149 25.01 9.90 15.64
CA LYS A 149 24.78 11.06 14.79
C LYS A 149 25.02 10.65 13.34
N ILE A 150 23.96 10.67 12.53
CA ILE A 150 24.05 10.45 11.09
C ILE A 150 24.80 11.63 10.46
N PRO A 151 25.78 11.39 9.58
CA PRO A 151 26.47 12.47 8.87
C PRO A 151 25.49 13.38 8.11
N GLU A 152 25.61 14.69 8.28
CA GLU A 152 24.70 15.67 7.62
C GLU A 152 24.69 15.56 6.09
N LYS A 153 25.76 15.02 5.48
CA LYS A 153 25.85 14.78 4.03
C LYS A 153 24.93 13.66 3.53
N GLU A 154 24.50 12.77 4.43
CA GLU A 154 23.60 11.65 4.13
C GLU A 154 22.13 12.01 4.44
N LEU A 155 21.88 13.23 4.92
CA LEU A 155 20.56 13.75 5.21
C LEU A 155 20.16 14.83 4.20
N PRO A 156 18.85 15.02 3.96
CA PRO A 156 18.36 16.11 3.12
C PRO A 156 18.55 17.46 3.83
N PRO A 157 18.44 18.59 3.10
CA PRO A 157 18.50 19.91 3.71
C PRO A 157 17.49 20.08 4.86
N ILE A 158 17.94 20.67 5.96
CA ILE A 158 17.14 20.96 7.15
C ILE A 158 17.12 22.48 7.38
N SER A 159 15.96 23.00 7.78
CA SER A 159 15.79 24.42 8.13
C SER A 159 16.80 24.80 9.23
N PRO A 160 17.46 25.97 9.14
CA PRO A 160 18.43 26.39 10.16
C PRO A 160 17.80 26.65 11.54
N GLU A 161 16.46 26.71 11.62
CA GLU A 161 15.70 26.88 12.86
C GLU A 161 15.56 25.57 13.66
N HIS A 162 15.90 24.41 13.06
CA HIS A 162 15.79 23.09 13.66
C HIS A 162 17.08 22.28 13.45
N THR A 163 17.37 21.33 14.34
CA THR A 163 18.57 20.49 14.23
C THR A 163 18.24 19.10 13.69
N SER A 164 19.22 18.44 13.06
CA SER A 164 19.09 17.04 12.64
C SER A 164 18.73 16.12 13.81
N GLU A 165 19.25 16.40 15.00
CA GLU A 165 19.06 15.63 16.22
C GLU A 165 17.63 15.76 16.75
N GLU A 166 17.01 16.94 16.60
CA GLU A 166 15.61 17.15 16.96
C GLU A 166 14.69 16.32 16.07
N VAL A 167 14.89 16.36 14.75
CA VAL A 167 14.15 15.55 13.77
C VAL A 167 14.36 14.06 14.02
N HIS A 168 15.62 13.65 14.24
CA HIS A 168 15.97 12.26 14.55
C HIS A 168 15.24 11.76 15.81
N ARG A 169 15.23 12.55 16.89
CA ARG A 169 14.50 12.21 18.12
C ARG A 169 13.00 12.08 17.87
N ALA A 170 12.42 12.98 17.09
CA ALA A 170 11.00 12.92 16.74
C ALA A 170 10.67 11.65 15.94
N VAL A 171 11.49 11.27 14.96
CA VAL A 171 11.34 10.01 14.20
C VAL A 171 11.43 8.79 15.11
N LEU A 172 12.40 8.76 16.04
CA LEU A 172 12.52 7.66 17.00
C LEU A 172 11.30 7.54 17.93
N ASN A 173 10.78 8.66 18.42
CA ASN A 173 9.58 8.66 19.26
C ASN A 173 8.34 8.20 18.47
N LEU A 174 8.16 8.72 17.25
CA LEU A 174 7.10 8.30 16.34
C LEU A 174 7.19 6.79 16.04
N HIS A 175 8.39 6.28 15.75
CA HIS A 175 8.62 4.86 15.52
C HIS A 175 8.25 4.01 16.74
N GLY A 176 8.66 4.42 17.95
CA GLY A 176 8.33 3.73 19.19
C GLY A 176 6.82 3.60 19.39
N ILE A 177 6.09 4.70 19.23
CA ILE A 177 4.62 4.74 19.34
C ILE A 177 3.97 3.90 18.23
N ALA A 178 4.40 4.05 16.97
CA ALA A 178 3.86 3.31 15.83
C ALA A 178 4.04 1.78 15.98
N LYS A 179 5.15 1.35 16.58
CA LYS A 179 5.38 -0.08 16.86
C LYS A 179 4.32 -0.66 17.80
N GLU A 180 3.99 0.06 18.88
CA GLU A 180 2.95 -0.38 19.82
C GLU A 180 1.54 -0.25 19.22
N LEU A 181 1.23 0.83 18.50
CA LEU A 181 -0.03 0.98 17.74
C LEU A 181 -0.25 -0.20 16.78
N ARG A 182 0.77 -0.54 15.99
CA ARG A 182 0.71 -1.66 15.04
C ARG A 182 0.47 -2.97 15.76
N LYS A 183 1.25 -3.25 16.81
CA LYS A 183 1.12 -4.47 17.61
C LYS A 183 -0.28 -4.60 18.18
N GLN A 184 -0.82 -3.53 18.77
CA GLN A 184 -2.19 -3.50 19.30
C GLN A 184 -3.22 -3.74 18.19
N ARG A 185 -3.08 -3.10 17.03
CA ARG A 185 -3.98 -3.28 15.87
C ARG A 185 -4.08 -4.75 15.40
N PHE A 186 -2.99 -5.50 15.41
CA PHE A 186 -3.02 -6.93 15.10
C PHE A 186 -3.54 -7.80 16.24
N VAL A 187 -3.29 -7.43 17.51
CA VAL A 187 -3.95 -8.05 18.67
C VAL A 187 -5.47 -7.88 18.59
N ASP A 188 -5.93 -6.72 18.14
CA ASP A 188 -7.34 -6.40 17.91
C ASP A 188 -7.91 -7.07 16.64
N GLY A 189 -7.12 -7.89 15.95
CA GLY A 189 -7.60 -8.76 14.88
C GLY A 189 -7.57 -8.15 13.47
N ALA A 190 -6.66 -7.21 13.19
CA ALA A 190 -6.39 -6.78 11.83
C ALA A 190 -5.75 -7.88 10.96
N LEU A 191 -5.93 -7.76 9.65
CA LEU A 191 -5.43 -8.63 8.61
C LEU A 191 -4.58 -7.86 7.61
N ARG A 192 -3.42 -8.43 7.28
CA ARG A 192 -2.53 -7.92 6.25
C ARG A 192 -2.30 -8.99 5.17
N LEU A 193 -2.77 -8.70 3.96
CA LEU A 193 -2.59 -9.56 2.77
C LEU A 193 -1.85 -8.79 1.68
N ASP A 194 -0.65 -8.33 1.99
CA ASP A 194 0.17 -7.61 1.03
C ASP A 194 0.85 -8.59 0.07
N GLN A 195 0.74 -8.31 -1.22
CA GLN A 195 1.43 -9.04 -2.26
C GLN A 195 2.73 -8.34 -2.63
N LEU A 196 3.69 -9.09 -3.15
CA LEU A 196 4.94 -8.55 -3.70
C LEU A 196 4.63 -7.49 -4.77
N LYS A 197 5.24 -6.31 -4.64
CA LYS A 197 5.13 -5.22 -5.60
C LYS A 197 6.48 -4.98 -6.25
N LEU A 198 6.50 -4.80 -7.57
CA LEU A 198 7.72 -4.45 -8.30
C LEU A 198 7.94 -2.94 -8.34
N ALA A 199 9.18 -2.55 -8.13
CA ALA A 199 9.73 -1.23 -8.44
C ALA A 199 10.75 -1.37 -9.57
N PHE A 200 10.81 -0.38 -10.46
CA PHE A 200 11.69 -0.38 -11.62
C PHE A 200 12.75 0.71 -11.53
N THR A 201 13.95 0.39 -12.01
CA THR A 201 14.97 1.39 -12.32
C THR A 201 14.89 1.69 -13.81
N LEU A 202 14.57 2.93 -14.16
CA LEU A 202 14.42 3.36 -15.54
C LEU A 202 15.66 4.12 -16.00
N ASP A 203 16.10 3.85 -17.22
CA ASP A 203 17.08 4.65 -17.92
C ASP A 203 16.48 6.03 -18.25
N HIS A 204 17.13 7.11 -17.81
CA HIS A 204 16.57 8.46 -17.94
C HIS A 204 16.57 9.00 -19.38
N GLU A 205 17.43 8.49 -20.26
CA GLU A 205 17.55 8.95 -21.65
C GLU A 205 16.57 8.20 -22.56
N THR A 206 16.52 6.87 -22.46
CA THR A 206 15.70 6.00 -23.31
C THR A 206 14.32 5.73 -22.73
N GLY A 207 14.14 5.87 -21.41
CA GLY A 207 12.91 5.52 -20.70
C GLY A 207 12.69 4.01 -20.49
N LEU A 208 13.65 3.16 -20.88
CA LEU A 208 13.56 1.71 -20.76
C LEU A 208 13.90 1.23 -19.33
N PRO A 209 13.30 0.13 -18.85
CA PRO A 209 13.67 -0.45 -17.57
C PRO A 209 15.04 -1.14 -17.67
N GLN A 210 16.02 -0.71 -16.87
CA GLN A 210 17.32 -1.37 -16.73
C GLN A 210 17.27 -2.56 -15.75
N GLY A 211 16.31 -2.54 -14.82
CA GLY A 211 16.11 -3.58 -13.83
C GLY A 211 14.85 -3.37 -13.01
N CYS A 212 14.53 -4.36 -12.18
CA CYS A 212 13.46 -4.27 -11.19
C CYS A 212 13.85 -4.96 -9.89
N HIS A 213 13.21 -4.55 -8.79
CA HIS A 213 13.35 -5.17 -7.49
C HIS A 213 11.98 -5.21 -6.78
N ILE A 214 11.86 -6.06 -5.77
CA ILE A 214 10.68 -6.08 -4.91
C ILE A 214 10.74 -4.84 -4.01
N TYR A 215 9.66 -4.06 -4.00
CA TYR A 215 9.54 -2.92 -3.10
C TYR A 215 9.51 -3.40 -1.64
N GLU A 216 10.49 -2.95 -0.87
CA GLU A 216 10.62 -3.32 0.54
C GLU A 216 9.77 -2.41 1.43
N TYR A 217 8.96 -3.03 2.29
CA TYR A 217 8.13 -2.32 3.25
C TYR A 217 8.77 -2.33 4.64
N ARG A 218 9.50 -1.27 4.98
CA ARG A 218 10.34 -1.16 6.18
C ARG A 218 9.62 -0.46 7.35
N ASP A 219 10.32 -0.24 8.45
CA ASP A 219 9.73 0.36 9.66
C ASP A 219 9.37 1.84 9.46
N SER A 220 10.11 2.57 8.64
CA SER A 220 9.73 3.94 8.26
C SER A 220 8.40 4.00 7.50
N ASN A 221 8.07 3.00 6.67
CA ASN A 221 6.75 2.91 6.04
C ASN A 221 5.65 2.62 7.05
N LYS A 222 5.91 1.67 7.97
CA LYS A 222 4.97 1.30 9.04
C LYS A 222 4.69 2.48 9.97
N LEU A 223 5.71 3.29 10.27
CA LEU A 223 5.59 4.50 11.07
C LEU A 223 4.51 5.42 10.50
N VAL A 224 4.65 5.80 9.23
CA VAL A 224 3.66 6.67 8.57
C VAL A 224 2.29 5.99 8.48
N GLU A 225 2.25 4.69 8.15
CA GLU A 225 0.99 3.91 8.06
C GLU A 225 0.13 4.03 9.32
N GLU A 226 0.70 3.82 10.52
CA GLU A 226 -0.10 3.82 11.75
C GLU A 226 -0.68 5.20 12.08
N PHE A 227 0.09 6.29 11.89
CA PHE A 227 -0.43 7.64 12.15
C PHE A 227 -1.46 8.07 11.11
N MET A 228 -1.28 7.68 9.84
CA MET A 228 -2.30 7.91 8.83
C MET A 228 -3.58 7.11 9.12
N LEU A 229 -3.46 5.85 9.56
CA LEU A 229 -4.62 5.04 9.98
C LEU A 229 -5.34 5.70 11.17
N LEU A 230 -4.60 6.17 12.18
CA LEU A 230 -5.14 6.85 13.35
C LEU A 230 -5.89 8.14 12.96
N ALA A 231 -5.29 8.98 12.09
CA ALA A 231 -5.91 10.20 11.57
C ALA A 231 -7.21 9.90 10.82
N ASN A 232 -7.19 8.90 9.93
CA ASN A 232 -8.34 8.50 9.15
C ASN A 232 -9.48 7.99 10.03
N MET A 233 -9.20 7.23 11.09
CA MET A 233 -10.21 6.76 12.05
C MET A 233 -10.77 7.92 12.88
N ALA A 234 -9.91 8.79 13.41
CA ALA A 234 -10.32 9.97 14.17
C ALA A 234 -11.29 10.85 13.37
N VAL A 235 -10.97 11.14 12.11
CA VAL A 235 -11.82 11.94 11.23
C VAL A 235 -13.10 11.20 10.85
N ALA A 236 -13.06 9.88 10.63
CA ALA A 236 -14.26 9.07 10.38
C ALA A 236 -15.24 9.17 11.56
N HIS A 237 -14.74 9.02 12.80
CA HIS A 237 -15.55 9.17 14.01
C HIS A 237 -16.09 10.59 14.17
N LYS A 238 -15.25 11.62 13.97
CA LYS A 238 -15.66 13.02 14.11
C LYS A 238 -16.75 13.40 13.11
N THR A 239 -16.57 13.08 11.83
CA THR A 239 -17.52 13.43 10.76
C THR A 239 -18.83 12.65 10.89
N HIS A 240 -18.79 11.34 11.16
CA HIS A 240 -20.01 10.55 11.39
C HIS A 240 -20.76 11.03 12.63
N ARG A 241 -20.09 11.31 13.75
CA ARG A 241 -20.75 11.77 14.97
C ARG A 241 -21.50 13.09 14.75
N THR A 242 -20.93 13.99 13.96
CA THR A 242 -21.54 15.30 13.68
C THR A 242 -22.60 15.23 12.58
N PHE A 243 -22.39 14.41 11.54
CA PHE A 243 -23.29 14.27 10.39
C PHE A 243 -23.61 12.79 10.11
N PRO A 244 -24.46 12.14 10.93
CA PRO A 244 -24.68 10.70 10.86
C PRO A 244 -25.30 10.22 9.53
N GLU A 245 -25.99 11.09 8.81
CA GLU A 245 -26.61 10.76 7.51
C GLU A 245 -25.80 11.26 6.30
N ARG A 246 -24.73 12.03 6.51
CA ARG A 246 -23.97 12.70 5.43
C ARG A 246 -22.46 12.51 5.56
N ALA A 247 -22.00 11.49 6.29
CA ALA A 247 -20.58 11.18 6.39
C ALA A 247 -20.12 10.33 5.20
N LEU A 248 -19.04 10.77 4.54
CA LEU A 248 -18.36 9.94 3.55
C LEU A 248 -17.40 9.00 4.27
N LEU A 249 -17.73 7.71 4.27
CA LEU A 249 -17.00 6.66 4.96
C LEU A 249 -16.50 5.63 3.96
N ARG A 250 -15.68 4.69 4.46
CA ARG A 250 -15.10 3.62 3.67
C ARG A 250 -15.15 2.29 4.42
N ARG A 251 -16.01 1.39 3.93
CA ARG A 251 -16.20 0.04 4.47
C ARG A 251 -15.42 -0.99 3.67
N HIS A 252 -15.22 -2.16 4.26
CA HIS A 252 -14.66 -3.32 3.57
C HIS A 252 -15.49 -4.55 3.94
N PRO A 253 -16.34 -5.04 3.02
CA PRO A 253 -17.14 -6.24 3.26
C PRO A 253 -16.27 -7.46 3.57
N PRO A 254 -16.82 -8.49 4.25
CA PRO A 254 -16.13 -9.75 4.43
C PRO A 254 -15.92 -10.50 3.10
N PRO A 255 -15.06 -11.54 3.07
CA PRO A 255 -14.82 -12.35 1.88
C PRO A 255 -16.09 -13.03 1.37
N GLN A 256 -16.11 -13.36 0.08
CA GLN A 256 -17.21 -14.13 -0.52
C GLN A 256 -17.26 -15.54 0.06
N THR A 257 -18.37 -15.89 0.72
CA THR A 257 -18.52 -17.12 1.50
C THR A 257 -18.21 -18.38 0.71
N LYS A 258 -18.73 -18.52 -0.52
CA LYS A 258 -18.49 -19.71 -1.35
C LYS A 258 -16.99 -19.88 -1.67
N MET A 259 -16.34 -18.82 -2.14
CA MET A 259 -14.91 -18.86 -2.47
C MET A 259 -14.03 -19.09 -1.24
N LEU A 260 -14.45 -18.58 -0.08
CA LEU A 260 -13.75 -18.81 1.18
C LEU A 260 -13.86 -20.29 1.60
N ASN A 261 -15.05 -20.88 1.53
CA ASN A 261 -15.27 -22.28 1.87
C ASN A 261 -14.47 -23.21 0.94
N ASP A 262 -14.46 -22.93 -0.37
CA ASP A 262 -13.66 -23.69 -1.34
C ASP A 262 -12.16 -23.64 -0.98
N LEU A 263 -11.67 -22.48 -0.48
CA LEU A 263 -10.29 -22.30 -0.05
C LEU A 263 -10.00 -23.03 1.28
N VAL A 264 -10.93 -23.01 2.23
CA VAL A 264 -10.83 -23.76 3.50
C VAL A 264 -10.66 -25.25 3.22
N GLU A 265 -11.56 -25.82 2.41
CA GLU A 265 -11.49 -27.23 2.02
C GLU A 265 -10.17 -27.56 1.32
N PHE A 266 -9.69 -26.66 0.46
CA PHE A 266 -8.40 -26.82 -0.23
C PHE A 266 -7.22 -26.84 0.76
N CYS A 267 -7.18 -25.93 1.73
CA CYS A 267 -6.13 -25.89 2.75
C CYS A 267 -6.14 -27.16 3.61
N GLU A 268 -7.31 -27.66 4.02
CA GLU A 268 -7.45 -28.92 4.77
C GLU A 268 -6.92 -30.12 3.97
N GLN A 269 -7.21 -30.20 2.68
CA GLN A 269 -6.74 -31.27 1.80
C GLN A 269 -5.21 -31.30 1.65
N LEU A 270 -4.57 -30.13 1.74
CA LEU A 270 -3.12 -30.01 1.71
C LEU A 270 -2.47 -30.32 3.06
N GLY A 271 -3.27 -30.48 4.12
CA GLY A 271 -2.79 -30.66 5.49
C GLY A 271 -2.29 -29.35 6.10
N LEU A 272 -2.89 -28.22 5.68
CA LEU A 272 -2.58 -26.88 6.19
C LEU A 272 -3.75 -26.39 7.06
N PRO A 273 -3.75 -26.66 8.37
CA PRO A 273 -4.78 -26.16 9.26
C PRO A 273 -4.68 -24.63 9.35
N MET A 274 -5.72 -23.94 8.86
CA MET A 274 -5.82 -22.49 8.87
C MET A 274 -7.19 -22.09 9.41
N ASP A 275 -7.23 -21.04 10.22
CA ASP A 275 -8.46 -20.51 10.81
C ASP A 275 -8.94 -19.30 10.00
N PHE A 276 -10.10 -19.45 9.35
CA PHE A 276 -10.73 -18.42 8.53
C PHE A 276 -11.93 -17.75 9.23
N SER A 277 -12.14 -17.99 10.53
CA SER A 277 -13.30 -17.49 11.29
C SER A 277 -13.38 -15.97 11.37
N SER A 278 -12.22 -15.28 11.28
CA SER A 278 -12.13 -13.83 11.31
C SER A 278 -10.88 -13.34 10.57
N ALA A 279 -10.83 -12.03 10.30
CA ALA A 279 -9.66 -11.38 9.72
C ALA A 279 -8.38 -11.63 10.55
N GLY A 280 -8.47 -11.45 11.88
CA GLY A 280 -7.36 -11.67 12.79
C GLY A 280 -6.93 -13.13 12.90
N ALA A 281 -7.88 -14.07 12.91
CA ALA A 281 -7.59 -15.49 12.91
C ALA A 281 -6.82 -15.91 11.64
N LEU A 282 -7.26 -15.44 10.47
CA LEU A 282 -6.58 -15.68 9.21
C LEU A 282 -5.17 -15.08 9.21
N ASN A 283 -5.02 -13.85 9.68
CA ASN A 283 -3.72 -13.20 9.80
C ASN A 283 -2.76 -14.03 10.66
N LYS A 284 -3.23 -14.46 11.84
CA LYS A 284 -2.46 -15.31 12.75
C LYS A 284 -2.06 -16.62 12.06
N SER A 285 -3.00 -17.31 11.40
CA SER A 285 -2.71 -18.53 10.65
C SER A 285 -1.65 -18.34 9.55
N LEU A 286 -1.62 -17.18 8.89
CA LEU A 286 -0.61 -16.88 7.86
C LEU A 286 0.77 -16.51 8.44
N THR A 287 0.83 -16.00 9.67
CA THR A 287 2.08 -15.53 10.27
C THR A 287 2.72 -16.49 11.28
N THR A 288 1.93 -17.30 11.98
CA THR A 288 2.45 -18.14 13.09
C THR A 288 2.65 -19.60 12.69
N THR A 289 2.09 -20.04 11.57
CA THR A 289 2.02 -21.47 11.21
C THR A 289 3.18 -21.91 10.34
N PHE A 290 3.96 -20.98 9.76
CA PHE A 290 5.02 -21.26 8.80
C PHE A 290 6.35 -20.77 9.36
N GLY A 291 7.42 -21.57 9.19
CA GLY A 291 8.76 -21.22 9.68
C GLY A 291 9.41 -20.07 8.90
N ASP A 292 10.65 -19.76 9.22
CA ASP A 292 11.41 -18.64 8.63
C ASP A 292 12.34 -19.05 7.47
N ASP A 293 12.31 -20.32 7.07
CA ASP A 293 13.10 -20.82 5.94
C ASP A 293 12.54 -20.32 4.59
N LYS A 294 13.37 -20.36 3.53
CA LYS A 294 12.99 -19.91 2.18
C LYS A 294 11.71 -20.56 1.65
N TYR A 295 11.51 -21.85 1.91
CA TYR A 295 10.33 -22.57 1.46
C TYR A 295 9.08 -22.09 2.20
N SER A 296 9.17 -21.90 3.51
CA SER A 296 8.06 -21.37 4.32
C SER A 296 7.68 -19.93 3.92
N LEU A 297 8.65 -19.08 3.61
CA LEU A 297 8.41 -17.73 3.08
C LEU A 297 7.70 -17.78 1.72
N ALA A 298 8.19 -18.60 0.78
CA ALA A 298 7.55 -18.78 -0.52
C ALA A 298 6.11 -19.33 -0.39
N ARG A 299 5.89 -20.28 0.51
CA ARG A 299 4.56 -20.83 0.79
C ARG A 299 3.62 -19.77 1.38
N LYS A 300 4.12 -18.91 2.26
CA LYS A 300 3.36 -17.77 2.79
C LYS A 300 2.95 -16.81 1.68
N GLU A 301 3.82 -16.51 0.72
CA GLU A 301 3.46 -15.66 -0.44
C GLU A 301 2.37 -16.28 -1.30
N VAL A 302 2.48 -17.58 -1.61
CA VAL A 302 1.47 -18.33 -2.36
C VAL A 302 0.12 -18.34 -1.62
N LEU A 303 0.13 -18.63 -0.31
CA LEU A 303 -1.09 -18.62 0.52
C LEU A 303 -1.69 -17.22 0.63
N THR A 304 -0.87 -16.17 0.77
CA THR A 304 -1.32 -14.78 0.80
C THR A 304 -2.05 -14.42 -0.51
N ASN A 305 -1.51 -14.87 -1.64
CA ASN A 305 -2.15 -14.68 -2.94
C ASN A 305 -3.49 -15.44 -3.03
N MET A 306 -3.52 -16.71 -2.62
CA MET A 306 -4.76 -17.50 -2.59
C MET A 306 -5.83 -16.89 -1.69
N CYS A 307 -5.46 -16.46 -0.48
CA CYS A 307 -6.35 -15.81 0.49
C CYS A 307 -6.86 -14.44 0.02
N SER A 308 -6.19 -13.81 -0.94
CA SER A 308 -6.65 -12.55 -1.54
C SER A 308 -7.82 -12.75 -2.51
N ARG A 309 -8.00 -13.95 -3.09
CA ARG A 309 -9.02 -14.19 -4.13
C ARG A 309 -10.47 -14.08 -3.63
N PRO A 310 -10.83 -14.58 -2.43
CA PRO A 310 -12.18 -14.42 -1.89
C PRO A 310 -12.45 -13.00 -1.36
N MET A 311 -11.42 -12.17 -1.16
CA MET A 311 -11.57 -10.83 -0.58
C MET A 311 -12.36 -9.92 -1.51
N GLN A 312 -13.20 -9.08 -0.91
CA GLN A 312 -13.95 -8.06 -1.63
C GLN A 312 -13.17 -6.76 -1.69
N MET A 313 -13.58 -5.85 -2.58
CA MET A 313 -13.00 -4.52 -2.61
C MET A 313 -13.58 -3.66 -1.49
N ALA A 314 -12.74 -2.84 -0.85
CA ALA A 314 -13.21 -1.77 0.02
C ALA A 314 -13.94 -0.69 -0.80
N LEU A 315 -15.01 -0.13 -0.23
CA LEU A 315 -15.93 0.79 -0.91
C LEU A 315 -16.12 2.06 -0.08
N TYR A 316 -16.03 3.22 -0.75
CA TYR A 316 -16.59 4.45 -0.23
C TYR A 316 -18.12 4.36 -0.23
N PHE A 317 -18.77 4.98 0.75
CA PHE A 317 -20.22 5.06 0.84
C PHE A 317 -20.65 6.27 1.69
N CYS A 318 -21.86 6.75 1.44
CA CYS A 318 -22.52 7.74 2.27
C CYS A 318 -23.22 7.04 3.43
N SER A 319 -23.00 7.51 4.65
CA SER A 319 -23.57 6.90 5.86
C SER A 319 -25.10 6.86 5.87
N GLY A 320 -25.78 7.88 5.33
CA GLY A 320 -27.25 7.92 5.27
C GLY A 320 -27.89 6.93 4.29
N MET A 321 -27.12 6.39 3.35
CA MET A 321 -27.63 5.43 2.34
C MET A 321 -27.57 3.98 2.81
N LEU A 322 -26.87 3.68 3.90
CA LEU A 322 -26.72 2.34 4.43
C LEU A 322 -27.31 2.26 5.85
N ARG A 323 -28.47 1.60 5.97
CA ARG A 323 -29.23 1.57 7.24
C ARG A 323 -28.57 0.71 8.33
N ASP A 324 -27.93 -0.38 7.92
CA ASP A 324 -27.31 -1.33 8.84
C ASP A 324 -25.86 -0.92 9.16
N GLN A 325 -25.65 -0.34 10.33
CA GLN A 325 -24.34 0.11 10.80
C GLN A 325 -23.34 -1.04 10.98
N THR A 326 -23.78 -2.29 11.14
CA THR A 326 -22.85 -3.42 11.22
C THR A 326 -22.07 -3.62 9.92
N GLN A 327 -22.60 -3.11 8.80
CA GLN A 327 -21.94 -3.16 7.49
C GLN A 327 -20.94 -2.02 7.27
N PHE A 328 -20.84 -1.05 8.17
CA PHE A 328 -19.88 0.06 8.05
C PHE A 328 -18.45 -0.41 8.33
N ARG A 329 -18.33 -1.56 9.00
CA ARG A 329 -17.07 -2.16 9.41
C ARG A 329 -16.10 -2.32 8.24
N HIS A 330 -14.82 -2.18 8.55
CA HIS A 330 -13.74 -2.47 7.62
C HIS A 330 -13.11 -3.83 7.97
N TYR A 331 -13.49 -4.90 7.26
CA TYR A 331 -13.09 -6.29 7.54
C TYR A 331 -11.59 -6.45 7.83
N ALA A 332 -10.72 -6.04 6.90
CA ALA A 332 -9.28 -6.25 7.06
C ALA A 332 -8.62 -5.38 8.16
N LEU A 333 -9.20 -4.23 8.50
CA LEU A 333 -8.66 -3.40 9.59
C LEU A 333 -9.29 -3.77 10.93
N ASN A 334 -10.39 -4.53 10.91
CA ASN A 334 -11.25 -4.87 12.02
C ASN A 334 -11.73 -3.66 12.86
N VAL A 335 -12.04 -2.54 12.20
CA VAL A 335 -12.54 -1.31 12.85
C VAL A 335 -13.99 -1.01 12.45
N PRO A 336 -14.79 -0.36 13.33
CA PRO A 336 -16.19 -0.06 13.05
C PRO A 336 -16.35 1.06 12.02
N LEU A 337 -15.47 2.07 12.05
CA LEU A 337 -15.52 3.24 11.17
C LEU A 337 -14.14 3.52 10.59
N TYR A 338 -14.12 3.86 9.31
CA TYR A 338 -12.92 4.26 8.60
C TYR A 338 -13.29 5.17 7.44
N THR A 339 -12.41 6.09 7.07
CA THR A 339 -12.52 6.92 5.87
C THR A 339 -11.13 7.24 5.31
N HIS A 340 -11.04 8.01 4.24
CA HIS A 340 -9.79 8.60 3.80
C HIS A 340 -9.83 10.12 3.95
N PHE A 341 -8.78 10.67 4.55
CA PHE A 341 -8.59 12.08 4.86
C PHE A 341 -7.17 12.57 4.52
N THR A 342 -6.19 11.68 4.58
CA THR A 342 -4.77 12.03 4.62
C THR A 342 -4.10 12.22 3.26
N SER A 343 -4.85 12.28 2.15
CA SER A 343 -4.24 12.50 0.83
C SER A 343 -5.12 13.30 -0.16
N PRO A 344 -5.55 14.52 0.17
CA PRO A 344 -6.47 15.30 -0.65
C PRO A 344 -5.86 15.87 -1.94
N ILE A 345 -4.52 15.90 -2.09
CA ILE A 345 -3.89 16.32 -3.36
C ILE A 345 -4.19 15.33 -4.48
N ARG A 346 -4.29 14.04 -4.12
CA ARG A 346 -4.38 12.92 -5.06
C ARG A 346 -5.67 12.10 -4.96
N ARG A 347 -6.58 12.41 -4.02
CA ARG A 347 -7.87 11.71 -3.85
C ARG A 347 -8.99 12.70 -3.56
N PHE A 348 -10.05 12.64 -4.36
CA PHE A 348 -11.20 13.52 -4.22
C PHE A 348 -12.08 13.16 -3.00
N ALA A 349 -12.14 11.88 -2.62
CA ALA A 349 -12.84 11.44 -1.41
C ALA A 349 -12.33 12.19 -0.17
N ASP A 350 -11.01 12.37 -0.07
CA ASP A 350 -10.38 13.14 1.00
C ASP A 350 -10.77 14.62 0.95
N VAL A 351 -10.89 15.23 -0.24
CA VAL A 351 -11.38 16.61 -0.39
C VAL A 351 -12.80 16.76 0.15
N LEU A 352 -13.69 15.80 -0.13
CA LEU A 352 -15.05 15.78 0.41
C LEU A 352 -15.03 15.64 1.95
N VAL A 353 -14.18 14.76 2.49
CA VAL A 353 -14.03 14.59 3.94
C VAL A 353 -13.45 15.85 4.60
N HIS A 354 -12.52 16.56 3.96
CA HIS A 354 -12.00 17.85 4.44
C HIS A 354 -13.12 18.90 4.54
N ARG A 355 -14.01 18.98 3.54
CA ARG A 355 -15.19 19.87 3.58
C ARG A 355 -16.13 19.51 4.72
N LEU A 356 -16.46 18.23 4.87
CA LEU A 356 -17.29 17.73 5.98
C LEU A 356 -16.64 18.00 7.34
N LEU A 357 -15.33 17.81 7.48
CA LEU A 357 -14.63 18.11 8.73
C LEU A 357 -14.60 19.62 9.01
N ALA A 358 -14.40 20.46 8.00
CA ALA A 358 -14.45 21.92 8.15
C ALA A 358 -15.84 22.38 8.65
N ALA A 359 -16.91 21.82 8.06
CA ALA A 359 -18.28 22.06 8.52
C ALA A 359 -18.50 21.56 9.97
N ALA A 360 -17.96 20.39 10.32
CA ALA A 360 -18.08 19.83 11.67
C ALA A 360 -17.33 20.63 12.76
N LEU A 361 -16.41 21.50 12.34
CA LEU A 361 -15.68 22.43 13.21
C LEU A 361 -16.20 23.87 13.13
N GLY A 362 -17.22 24.14 12.29
CA GLY A 362 -17.76 25.48 12.09
C GLY A 362 -16.83 26.44 11.36
N CYS A 363 -15.79 25.94 10.69
CA CYS A 363 -14.83 26.74 9.91
C CYS A 363 -15.03 26.64 8.39
N GLY A 364 -16.09 25.97 7.96
CA GLY A 364 -16.59 25.90 6.59
C GLY A 364 -18.10 25.68 6.59
N GLU A 365 -18.74 25.90 5.45
CA GLU A 365 -20.15 25.59 5.26
C GLU A 365 -20.35 24.08 5.08
N LEU A 366 -21.49 23.56 5.54
CA LEU A 366 -21.88 22.19 5.25
C LEU A 366 -22.09 22.06 3.74
N PRO A 367 -21.45 21.10 3.05
CA PRO A 367 -21.70 20.86 1.64
C PRO A 367 -23.19 20.65 1.37
N ASP A 368 -23.72 21.32 0.35
CA ASP A 368 -25.11 21.19 -0.10
C ASP A 368 -25.32 19.89 -0.89
N LEU A 369 -24.94 18.77 -0.27
CA LEU A 369 -24.98 17.44 -0.83
C LEU A 369 -25.96 16.60 -0.01
N GLU A 370 -27.12 16.32 -0.60
CA GLU A 370 -28.03 15.32 -0.06
C GLU A 370 -27.37 13.93 -0.04
N PRO A 371 -27.79 13.03 0.87
CA PRO A 371 -27.17 11.70 1.02
C PRO A 371 -27.03 10.92 -0.30
N GLU A 372 -28.01 11.05 -1.19
CA GLU A 372 -28.05 10.42 -2.51
C GLU A 372 -27.00 11.00 -3.47
N ALA A 373 -26.78 12.32 -3.43
CA ALA A 373 -25.75 12.98 -4.24
C ALA A 373 -24.35 12.60 -3.75
N LEU A 374 -24.15 12.56 -2.43
CA LEU A 374 -22.89 12.11 -1.83
C LEU A 374 -22.61 10.63 -2.15
N GLN A 375 -23.63 9.78 -2.18
CA GLN A 375 -23.47 8.38 -2.58
C GLN A 375 -23.07 8.24 -4.05
N LYS A 376 -23.65 9.04 -4.96
CA LYS A 376 -23.21 9.05 -6.37
C LYS A 376 -21.74 9.46 -6.51
N GLN A 377 -21.27 10.43 -5.72
CA GLN A 377 -19.85 10.78 -5.68
C GLN A 377 -19.00 9.62 -5.14
N ALA A 378 -19.45 8.94 -4.09
CA ALA A 378 -18.78 7.77 -3.53
C ALA A 378 -18.67 6.62 -4.56
N ASP A 379 -19.74 6.33 -5.29
CA ASP A 379 -19.79 5.32 -6.35
C ASP A 379 -18.80 5.65 -7.47
N HIS A 380 -18.81 6.90 -7.95
CA HIS A 380 -17.84 7.36 -8.95
C HIS A 380 -16.40 7.24 -8.44
N CYS A 381 -16.14 7.61 -7.17
CA CYS A 381 -14.81 7.44 -6.57
C CYS A 381 -14.40 5.96 -6.47
N ASN A 382 -15.34 5.04 -6.23
CA ASN A 382 -15.08 3.60 -6.25
C ASN A 382 -14.70 3.14 -7.67
N ASP A 383 -15.47 3.51 -8.68
CA ASP A 383 -15.24 3.12 -10.07
C ASP A 383 -13.88 3.62 -10.57
N ARG A 384 -13.57 4.90 -10.36
CA ARG A 384 -12.29 5.51 -10.76
C ARG A 384 -11.12 4.93 -9.98
N ARG A 385 -11.27 4.61 -8.69
CA ARG A 385 -10.24 3.92 -7.91
C ARG A 385 -9.95 2.53 -8.49
N MET A 386 -10.97 1.76 -8.82
CA MET A 386 -10.82 0.42 -9.39
C MET A 386 -10.14 0.47 -10.76
N ALA A 387 -10.58 1.40 -11.62
CA ALA A 387 -9.95 1.63 -12.91
C ALA A 387 -8.47 2.06 -12.75
N SER A 388 -8.18 2.98 -11.82
CA SER A 388 -6.82 3.42 -11.51
C SER A 388 -5.95 2.23 -11.09
N LYS A 389 -6.39 1.41 -10.12
CA LYS A 389 -5.64 0.21 -9.69
C LYS A 389 -5.29 -0.70 -10.88
N ARG A 390 -6.26 -1.00 -11.74
CA ARG A 390 -6.03 -1.84 -12.94
C ARG A 390 -5.00 -1.23 -13.89
N VAL A 391 -5.06 0.08 -14.12
CA VAL A 391 -4.10 0.79 -14.99
C VAL A 391 -2.68 0.74 -14.40
N GLN A 392 -2.54 0.89 -13.07
CA GLN A 392 -1.25 0.78 -12.39
C GLN A 392 -0.66 -0.64 -12.54
N GLU A 393 -1.46 -1.68 -12.31
CA GLU A 393 -1.05 -3.08 -12.49
C GLU A 393 -0.66 -3.39 -13.94
N LEU A 394 -1.41 -2.88 -14.92
CA LEU A 394 -1.09 -3.02 -16.34
C LEU A 394 0.19 -2.25 -16.72
N SER A 395 0.44 -1.09 -16.11
CA SER A 395 1.69 -0.35 -16.31
C SER A 395 2.88 -1.17 -15.80
N THR A 396 2.79 -1.76 -14.61
CA THR A 396 3.82 -2.65 -14.07
C THR A 396 4.04 -3.85 -14.99
N GLY A 397 2.97 -4.48 -15.48
CA GLY A 397 3.05 -5.59 -16.42
C GLY A 397 3.70 -5.22 -17.76
N LEU A 398 3.43 -4.02 -18.28
CA LEU A 398 4.05 -3.48 -19.49
C LEU A 398 5.57 -3.36 -19.32
N PHE A 399 6.02 -2.69 -18.25
CA PHE A 399 7.46 -2.49 -18.01
C PHE A 399 8.16 -3.81 -17.70
N PHE A 400 7.51 -4.72 -16.99
CA PHE A 400 8.09 -6.04 -16.75
C PHE A 400 8.24 -6.87 -18.04
N ALA A 401 7.25 -6.84 -18.93
CA ALA A 401 7.36 -7.52 -20.22
C ALA A 401 8.47 -6.94 -21.11
N VAL A 402 8.64 -5.61 -21.10
CA VAL A 402 9.76 -4.94 -21.78
C VAL A 402 11.09 -5.36 -21.14
N LEU A 403 11.19 -5.39 -19.83
CA LEU A 403 12.42 -5.82 -19.12
C LEU A 403 12.83 -7.24 -19.52
N VAL A 404 11.90 -8.20 -19.52
CA VAL A 404 12.18 -9.59 -19.95
C VAL A 404 12.69 -9.65 -21.41
N LYS A 405 12.22 -8.74 -22.27
CA LYS A 405 12.65 -8.69 -23.67
C LYS A 405 14.04 -8.09 -23.82
N GLU A 406 14.31 -6.96 -23.17
CA GLU A 406 15.55 -6.20 -23.35
C GLU A 406 16.72 -6.77 -22.53
N SER A 407 16.45 -7.35 -21.36
CA SER A 407 17.49 -7.94 -20.49
C SER A 407 17.79 -9.42 -20.79
N GLY A 408 17.06 -10.03 -21.73
CA GLY A 408 17.18 -11.45 -22.04
C GLY A 408 16.51 -12.37 -21.00
N PRO A 409 16.76 -13.69 -21.06
CA PRO A 409 16.12 -14.66 -20.18
C PRO A 409 16.37 -14.37 -18.69
N LEU A 410 15.29 -14.30 -17.90
CA LEU A 410 15.37 -13.98 -16.47
C LEU A 410 15.09 -15.21 -15.62
N GLU A 411 16.06 -15.60 -14.79
CA GLU A 411 15.94 -16.76 -13.90
C GLU A 411 15.39 -16.39 -12.53
N SER A 412 14.58 -17.29 -11.95
CA SER A 412 14.06 -17.15 -10.60
C SER A 412 13.58 -18.49 -10.06
N GLU A 413 13.68 -18.66 -8.73
CA GLU A 413 12.86 -19.64 -8.03
C GLU A 413 11.37 -19.27 -8.16
N ALA A 414 10.51 -20.28 -8.22
CA ALA A 414 9.07 -20.14 -8.25
C ALA A 414 8.42 -21.24 -7.42
N MET A 415 7.23 -20.96 -6.90
CA MET A 415 6.45 -21.95 -6.15
C MET A 415 5.13 -22.25 -6.86
N VAL A 416 4.78 -23.53 -6.96
CA VAL A 416 3.57 -23.99 -7.63
C VAL A 416 2.32 -23.58 -6.85
N LEU A 417 1.42 -22.84 -7.49
CA LEU A 417 0.11 -22.43 -7.00
C LEU A 417 -0.97 -23.47 -7.29
N GLY A 418 -0.90 -24.14 -8.45
CA GLY A 418 -1.93 -25.04 -8.91
C GLY A 418 -1.43 -25.99 -9.99
N VAL A 419 -2.03 -27.17 -10.08
CA VAL A 419 -1.64 -28.23 -11.02
C VAL A 419 -2.85 -28.67 -11.83
N LEU A 420 -2.69 -28.69 -13.15
CA LEU A 420 -3.65 -29.15 -14.14
C LEU A 420 -3.15 -30.44 -14.80
N ASN A 421 -3.96 -31.03 -15.68
CA ASN A 421 -3.63 -32.26 -16.40
C ASN A 421 -2.47 -32.12 -17.41
N GLN A 422 -2.24 -30.92 -17.95
CA GLN A 422 -1.22 -30.65 -18.98
C GLN A 422 -0.40 -29.37 -18.72
N ALA A 423 -0.55 -28.78 -17.54
CA ALA A 423 0.11 -27.53 -17.16
C ALA A 423 0.10 -27.36 -15.64
N PHE A 424 0.87 -26.40 -15.13
CA PHE A 424 0.81 -25.97 -13.75
C PHE A 424 1.08 -24.46 -13.65
N ASP A 425 0.49 -23.82 -12.64
CA ASP A 425 0.63 -22.39 -12.39
C ASP A 425 1.67 -22.17 -11.29
N VAL A 426 2.57 -21.20 -11.48
CA VAL A 426 3.65 -20.87 -10.54
C VAL A 426 3.64 -19.38 -10.18
N LEU A 427 4.00 -19.07 -8.93
CA LEU A 427 4.35 -17.74 -8.47
C LEU A 427 5.87 -17.58 -8.56
N VAL A 428 6.34 -16.70 -9.43
CA VAL A 428 7.78 -16.45 -9.63
C VAL A 428 8.27 -15.49 -8.55
N LEU A 429 9.08 -15.99 -7.61
CA LEU A 429 9.29 -15.34 -6.31
C LEU A 429 10.06 -14.02 -6.41
N ARG A 430 11.08 -13.92 -7.29
CA ARG A 430 11.85 -12.67 -7.47
C ARG A 430 11.02 -11.53 -8.05
N TYR A 431 9.95 -11.86 -8.78
CA TYR A 431 9.20 -10.88 -9.56
C TYR A 431 7.73 -10.74 -9.13
N GLY A 432 7.22 -11.63 -8.28
CA GLY A 432 5.81 -11.63 -7.84
C GLY A 432 4.81 -11.90 -8.96
N VAL A 433 5.24 -12.41 -10.12
CA VAL A 433 4.35 -12.67 -11.27
C VAL A 433 3.83 -14.10 -11.28
N GLN A 434 2.59 -14.27 -11.72
CA GLN A 434 2.00 -15.60 -11.93
C GLN A 434 2.12 -16.01 -13.39
N LYS A 435 2.60 -17.23 -13.62
CA LYS A 435 2.70 -17.80 -14.96
C LYS A 435 2.27 -19.25 -14.98
N ARG A 436 1.69 -19.63 -16.12
CA ARG A 436 1.38 -21.01 -16.45
C ARG A 436 2.54 -21.61 -17.23
N ILE A 437 3.00 -22.77 -16.81
CA ILE A 437 3.97 -23.60 -17.52
C ILE A 437 3.20 -24.76 -18.14
N TYR A 438 3.28 -24.90 -19.46
CA TYR A 438 2.63 -25.97 -20.20
C TYR A 438 3.63 -27.09 -20.48
N CYS A 439 3.20 -28.36 -20.32
CA CYS A 439 4.07 -29.51 -20.54
C CYS A 439 4.59 -29.60 -21.98
N ASN A 440 3.84 -29.10 -22.96
CA ASN A 440 4.23 -29.09 -24.38
C ASN A 440 5.40 -28.15 -24.69
N ALA A 441 5.68 -27.18 -23.82
CA ALA A 441 6.81 -26.27 -23.95
C ALA A 441 8.09 -26.82 -23.28
N LEU A 442 8.01 -27.99 -22.64
CA LEU A 442 9.11 -28.62 -21.94
C LEU A 442 9.66 -29.80 -22.76
N PRO A 443 10.98 -30.04 -22.78
CA PRO A 443 11.61 -31.20 -23.42
C PRO A 443 11.37 -32.47 -22.59
N LEU A 444 10.14 -32.98 -22.64
CA LEU A 444 9.70 -34.14 -21.89
C LEU A 444 9.52 -35.34 -22.81
N ARG A 445 10.04 -36.49 -22.38
CA ARG A 445 9.75 -37.80 -22.98
C ARG A 445 8.30 -38.20 -22.75
N SER A 446 7.81 -37.97 -21.53
CA SER A 446 6.40 -38.16 -21.17
C SER A 446 6.03 -37.38 -19.91
N TYR A 447 4.73 -37.21 -19.68
CA TYR A 447 4.19 -36.71 -18.42
C TYR A 447 2.90 -37.43 -18.05
N HIS A 448 2.64 -37.56 -16.76
CA HIS A 448 1.45 -38.22 -16.25
C HIS A 448 0.82 -37.42 -15.11
N PHE A 449 -0.44 -37.05 -15.27
CA PHE A 449 -1.23 -36.43 -14.22
C PHE A 449 -1.92 -37.51 -13.39
N GLN A 450 -1.75 -37.43 -12.07
CA GLN A 450 -2.42 -38.32 -11.13
C GLN A 450 -2.96 -37.51 -9.95
N LYS A 451 -4.01 -38.04 -9.30
CA LYS A 451 -4.47 -37.54 -7.99
C LYS A 451 -4.09 -38.58 -6.94
N VAL A 452 -3.08 -38.28 -6.13
CA VAL A 452 -2.69 -39.13 -5.00
C VAL A 452 -3.51 -38.68 -3.78
N GLY A 453 -4.53 -39.46 -3.45
CA GLY A 453 -5.58 -39.01 -2.53
C GLY A 453 -6.32 -37.81 -3.11
N LYS A 454 -6.27 -36.66 -2.41
CA LYS A 454 -6.86 -35.39 -2.87
C LYS A 454 -5.85 -34.42 -3.49
N LYS A 455 -4.55 -34.74 -3.47
CA LYS A 455 -3.49 -33.85 -3.96
C LYS A 455 -3.23 -34.09 -5.45
N PRO A 456 -3.30 -33.06 -6.31
CA PRO A 456 -2.91 -33.19 -7.70
C PRO A 456 -1.39 -33.26 -7.82
N GLU A 457 -0.90 -34.23 -8.59
CA GLU A 457 0.51 -34.40 -8.90
C GLU A 457 0.69 -34.57 -10.41
N LEU A 458 1.76 -33.96 -10.91
CA LEU A 458 2.18 -34.05 -12.30
C LEU A 458 3.60 -34.63 -12.33
N LYS A 459 3.72 -35.89 -12.77
CA LYS A 459 5.00 -36.56 -12.97
C LYS A 459 5.54 -36.20 -14.34
N LEU A 460 6.72 -35.61 -14.37
CA LEU A 460 7.45 -35.22 -15.58
C LEU A 460 8.63 -36.15 -15.78
N VAL A 461 8.81 -36.67 -17.00
CA VAL A 461 9.96 -37.48 -17.40
C VAL A 461 10.72 -36.70 -18.46
N TRP A 462 11.90 -36.20 -18.09
CA TRP A 462 12.73 -35.35 -18.95
C TRP A 462 13.42 -36.17 -20.05
N GLU A 463 13.48 -35.62 -21.26
CA GLU A 463 14.30 -36.19 -22.32
C GLU A 463 15.79 -36.10 -21.92
N PRO A 464 16.56 -37.20 -21.99
CA PRO A 464 17.97 -37.16 -21.63
C PRO A 464 18.76 -36.29 -22.61
N GLU A 465 19.78 -35.58 -22.11
CA GLU A 465 20.65 -34.72 -22.94
C GLU A 465 21.59 -35.56 -23.82
N ASP A 466 21.91 -36.76 -23.35
CA ASP A 466 22.72 -37.75 -24.05
C ASP A 466 22.01 -39.10 -23.98
N THR A 467 22.12 -39.90 -25.04
CA THR A 467 21.56 -41.25 -25.12
C THR A 467 22.05 -42.19 -24.02
N ASP A 468 23.20 -41.89 -23.41
CA ASP A 468 23.81 -42.68 -22.33
C ASP A 468 23.29 -42.30 -20.93
N LEU A 469 22.50 -41.22 -20.79
CA LEU A 469 21.95 -40.78 -19.51
C LEU A 469 20.52 -41.29 -19.28
N GLU A 470 20.25 -41.76 -18.07
CA GLU A 470 18.89 -42.14 -17.70
C GLU A 470 17.96 -40.92 -17.63
N PRO A 471 16.68 -41.06 -18.04
CA PRO A 471 15.73 -39.96 -17.99
C PRO A 471 15.43 -39.56 -16.55
N VAL A 472 15.61 -38.27 -16.26
CA VAL A 472 15.34 -37.71 -14.93
C VAL A 472 13.84 -37.59 -14.72
N GLN A 473 13.35 -38.07 -13.57
CA GLN A 473 11.96 -37.92 -13.16
C GLN A 473 11.80 -36.79 -12.16
N GLN A 474 10.75 -35.99 -12.32
CA GLN A 474 10.41 -34.90 -11.41
C GLN A 474 8.91 -34.91 -11.12
N VAL A 475 8.54 -34.87 -9.84
CA VAL A 475 7.13 -34.77 -9.43
C VAL A 475 6.83 -33.32 -9.06
N VAL A 476 5.85 -32.73 -9.73
CA VAL A 476 5.37 -31.37 -9.46
C VAL A 476 4.03 -31.46 -8.74
N THR A 477 3.94 -30.87 -7.55
CA THR A 477 2.70 -30.72 -6.79
C THR A 477 2.57 -29.30 -6.26
N ILE A 478 1.43 -28.99 -5.63
CA ILE A 478 1.19 -27.68 -5.04
C ILE A 478 2.22 -27.42 -3.94
N PHE A 479 2.75 -26.20 -3.91
CA PHE A 479 3.87 -25.76 -3.08
C PHE A 479 5.24 -26.37 -3.40
N SER A 480 5.39 -27.15 -4.48
CA SER A 480 6.73 -27.51 -4.97
C SER A 480 7.52 -26.24 -5.30
N LEU A 481 8.75 -26.15 -4.79
CA LEU A 481 9.71 -25.14 -5.19
C LEU A 481 10.41 -25.62 -6.47
N VAL A 482 10.48 -24.75 -7.47
CA VAL A 482 11.02 -25.05 -8.79
C VAL A 482 11.82 -23.87 -9.32
N GLU A 483 12.76 -24.13 -10.22
CA GLU A 483 13.47 -23.07 -10.94
C GLU A 483 12.83 -22.81 -12.30
N VAL A 484 12.62 -21.54 -12.62
CA VAL A 484 11.99 -21.13 -13.88
C VAL A 484 12.81 -20.06 -14.58
N VAL A 485 12.70 -20.05 -15.91
CA VAL A 485 13.26 -19.02 -16.78
C VAL A 485 12.12 -18.29 -17.49
N LEU A 486 12.09 -16.97 -17.39
CA LEU A 486 11.19 -16.11 -18.14
C LEU A 486 11.84 -15.73 -19.46
N GLN A 487 11.14 -15.97 -20.57
CA GLN A 487 11.67 -15.70 -21.91
C GLN A 487 10.65 -14.93 -22.73
N ALA A 488 11.10 -13.90 -23.46
CA ALA A 488 10.24 -13.15 -24.37
C ALA A 488 9.78 -14.03 -25.54
N GLU A 489 8.51 -13.89 -25.91
CA GLU A 489 7.96 -14.54 -27.09
C GLU A 489 8.08 -13.63 -28.32
N THR A 490 7.83 -14.18 -29.50
CA THR A 490 7.78 -13.39 -30.75
C THR A 490 6.65 -12.37 -30.75
N THR A 491 5.57 -12.64 -30.02
CA THR A 491 4.44 -11.71 -29.90
C THR A 491 4.78 -10.58 -28.95
N ALA A 492 4.51 -9.33 -29.36
CA ALA A 492 4.81 -8.15 -28.57
C ALA A 492 4.22 -8.23 -27.15
N LEU A 493 5.04 -7.89 -26.15
CA LEU A 493 4.70 -7.89 -24.71
C LEU A 493 4.31 -9.26 -24.14
N LYS A 494 4.51 -10.34 -24.89
CA LYS A 494 4.32 -11.70 -24.39
C LYS A 494 5.65 -12.30 -23.98
N TYR A 495 5.59 -13.05 -22.89
CA TYR A 495 6.70 -13.80 -22.36
C TYR A 495 6.16 -15.05 -21.67
N SER A 496 6.86 -16.16 -21.83
CA SER A 496 6.54 -17.46 -21.23
C SER A 496 7.40 -17.70 -20.00
N ALA A 497 7.00 -18.69 -19.19
CA ALA A 497 7.85 -19.27 -18.16
C ALA A 497 8.11 -20.72 -18.52
N VAL A 498 9.37 -21.13 -18.46
CA VAL A 498 9.81 -22.50 -18.74
C VAL A 498 10.48 -23.05 -17.48
N LEU A 499 10.18 -24.30 -17.15
CA LEU A 499 10.78 -25.00 -16.02
C LEU A 499 12.21 -25.41 -16.37
N LYS A 500 13.18 -25.19 -15.48
CA LYS A 500 14.54 -25.74 -15.65
C LYS A 500 14.56 -27.23 -15.33
N ARG A 501 15.38 -27.97 -16.08
CA ARG A 501 15.65 -29.39 -15.83
C ARG A 501 16.37 -29.54 -14.47
N PRO A 502 15.94 -30.46 -13.60
CA PRO A 502 16.64 -30.75 -12.34
C PRO A 502 18.09 -31.18 -12.59
N GLY A 503 19.05 -30.64 -11.82
CA GLY A 503 20.46 -31.05 -11.86
C GLY A 503 21.36 -30.30 -12.83
N THR A 504 20.91 -29.17 -13.41
CA THR A 504 21.74 -28.30 -14.26
C THR A 504 22.59 -27.28 -13.47
N GLU A 505 22.61 -27.35 -12.14
CA GLU A 505 23.53 -26.60 -11.28
C GLU A 505 24.97 -27.14 -11.45
N GLY A 506 25.66 -26.67 -12.50
CA GLY A 506 27.08 -27.01 -12.70
C GLY A 506 27.64 -26.90 -14.12
N LEU A 507 26.85 -26.54 -15.14
CA LEU A 507 27.31 -26.55 -16.55
C LEU A 507 27.42 -25.17 -17.22
N LEU A 508 27.49 -24.09 -16.44
CA LEU A 508 27.87 -22.76 -16.95
C LEU A 508 29.05 -22.25 -16.12
N GLY A 509 30.25 -22.66 -16.55
CA GLY A 509 31.52 -22.09 -16.09
C GLY A 509 31.86 -20.80 -16.81
#